data_AF-A0A844GFS1-F1
#
_entry.id   AF-A0A844GFS1-F1
#
_cell.length_a   1.000
_cell.length_b   1.000
_cell.length_c   1.000
_cell.angle_alpha   90.00
_cell.angle_beta   90.00
_cell.angle_gamma   90.00
#
_symmetry.space_group_name_H-M   'P 1'
#
loop_
_entity.id
_entity.type
_entity.pdbx_description
1 polymer ?
#
loop_
_entity_poly.entity_id
_entity_poly.type
_entity_poly.pdbx_seq_one_letter_code
_entity_poly.pdbx_strand_id
1 'polypeptide(L)'
;MSAMPSTTPCARLLQVIAMPYKIAEQPFTISASIGVTLYPNDDANPDALLRHADQAMYIAKQYGRNRYHLFDPEHSRRLQSRNAAQERVVRALHQNELVLYYQPKVDMRHGTIIGAEALIRWQHPQRGLLSPYEFP
;
A
#
# COMPACT_ATOMS: atom_id res chain seq x y z
N MET A 1 0.48 18.35 10.56
CA MET A 1 -0.44 18.77 11.64
C MET A 1 -1.21 19.98 11.16
N SER A 2 -2.45 19.78 10.71
CA SER A 2 -3.40 20.88 10.52
C SER A 2 -4.69 20.50 11.23
N ALA A 3 -5.22 21.48 11.95
CA ALA A 3 -6.24 21.35 12.97
C ALA A 3 -7.51 20.66 12.46
N MET A 4 -8.05 19.75 13.26
CA MET A 4 -9.43 19.25 13.11
C MET A 4 -10.32 19.97 14.15
N PRO A 5 -11.02 21.07 13.80
CA PRO A 5 -12.12 21.55 14.62
C PRO A 5 -13.45 21.02 14.07
N SER A 6 -14.33 20.63 14.99
CA SER A 6 -15.75 20.26 14.79
C SER A 6 -16.04 18.97 14.03
N THR A 7 -16.93 18.16 14.62
CA THR A 7 -17.37 16.84 14.18
C THR A 7 -17.61 16.79 12.67
N THR A 8 -16.70 16.15 11.91
CA THR A 8 -16.84 15.99 10.46
C THR A 8 -18.20 15.36 10.12
N PRO A 9 -18.87 15.72 9.00
CA PRO A 9 -20.18 15.16 8.64
C PRO A 9 -20.22 13.63 8.73
N CYS A 10 -19.12 12.96 8.36
CA CYS A 10 -18.96 11.52 8.47
C CYS A 10 -18.98 11.01 9.92
N ALA A 11 -18.32 11.71 10.86
CA ALA A 11 -18.34 11.34 12.27
C ALA A 11 -19.76 11.45 12.86
N ARG A 12 -20.51 12.49 12.48
CA ARG A 12 -21.93 12.62 12.86
C ARG A 12 -22.78 11.49 12.30
N LEU A 13 -22.58 11.12 11.04
CA LEU A 13 -23.28 10.02 10.38
C LEU A 13 -23.03 8.68 11.08
N LEU A 14 -21.78 8.40 11.46
CA LEU A 14 -21.43 7.21 12.24
C LEU A 14 -22.14 7.17 13.60
N GLN A 15 -22.20 8.30 14.30
CA GLN A 15 -22.92 8.40 15.59
C GLN A 15 -24.41 8.11 15.44
N VAL A 16 -25.05 8.64 14.40
CA VAL A 16 -26.49 8.41 14.14
C VAL A 16 -26.74 6.95 13.77
N ILE A 17 -25.89 6.35 12.92
CA ILE A 17 -26.00 4.93 12.55
C ILE A 17 -25.77 4.00 13.75
N ALA A 18 -24.93 4.39 14.70
CA ALA A 18 -24.65 3.60 15.89
C ALA A 18 -25.75 3.66 16.97
N MET A 19 -26.81 4.45 16.76
CA MET A 19 -27.92 4.52 17.71
C MET A 19 -28.65 3.17 17.80
N PRO A 20 -29.19 2.78 18.97
CA PRO A 20 -29.93 1.52 19.11
C PRO A 20 -31.23 1.54 18.30
N TYR A 21 -31.46 0.49 17.53
CA TYR A 21 -32.70 0.23 16.81
C TYR A 21 -33.55 -0.76 17.60
N LYS A 22 -34.85 -0.49 17.73
CA LYS A 22 -35.81 -1.45 18.30
C LYS A 22 -36.42 -2.29 17.18
N ILE A 23 -36.14 -3.59 17.18
CA ILE A 23 -36.74 -4.55 16.25
C ILE A 23 -37.34 -5.67 17.12
N ALA A 24 -38.65 -5.90 17.01
CA ALA A 24 -39.37 -6.90 17.81
C ALA A 24 -39.07 -6.80 19.34
N GLU A 25 -39.11 -5.58 19.88
CA GLU A 25 -38.80 -5.26 21.29
C GLU A 25 -37.37 -5.55 21.78
N GLN A 26 -36.46 -5.94 20.88
CA GLN A 26 -35.04 -6.13 21.19
C GLN A 26 -34.18 -4.97 20.66
N PRO A 27 -33.20 -4.49 21.44
CA PRO A 27 -32.27 -3.45 20.98
C PRO A 27 -31.16 -4.05 20.11
N PHE A 28 -30.97 -3.49 18.93
CA PHE A 28 -29.87 -3.82 18.02
C PHE A 28 -28.99 -2.60 17.80
N THR A 29 -27.68 -2.81 17.71
CA THR A 29 -26.75 -1.78 17.28
C THR A 29 -26.06 -2.23 16.00
N ILE A 30 -25.93 -1.33 15.04
CA ILE A 30 -25.17 -1.57 13.82
C ILE A 30 -23.99 -0.61 13.78
N SER A 31 -22.98 -0.95 12.98
CA SER A 31 -21.85 -0.07 12.72
C SER A 31 -21.70 0.13 11.22
N ALA A 32 -21.11 1.26 10.84
CA ALA A 32 -20.78 1.55 9.45
C ALA A 32 -19.29 1.84 9.26
N SER A 33 -18.82 1.60 8.05
CA SER A 33 -17.51 2.06 7.58
C SER A 33 -17.75 2.99 6.42
N ILE A 34 -17.15 4.17 6.44
CA ILE A 34 -17.38 5.21 5.41
C ILE A 34 -16.07 5.48 4.68
N GLY A 35 -16.09 5.44 3.36
CA GLY A 35 -15.00 5.92 2.52
C GLY A 35 -15.28 7.31 2.00
N VAL A 36 -14.29 8.19 2.06
CA VAL A 36 -14.42 9.58 1.61
C VAL A 36 -13.37 9.85 0.55
N THR A 37 -13.75 10.52 -0.54
CA THR A 37 -12.82 11.06 -1.54
C THR A 37 -13.12 12.54 -1.74
N LEU A 38 -12.13 13.34 -2.14
CA LEU A 38 -12.27 14.78 -2.35
C LEU A 38 -11.97 15.12 -3.81
N TYR A 39 -12.90 15.84 -4.43
CA TYR A 39 -12.73 16.48 -5.72
C TYR A 39 -12.43 17.98 -5.50
N PRO A 40 -11.51 18.62 -6.25
CA PRO A 40 -10.81 18.15 -7.46
C PRO A 40 -9.40 17.61 -7.23
N ASN A 41 -8.98 17.35 -5.98
CA ASN A 41 -7.58 17.02 -5.63
C ASN A 41 -6.93 15.85 -6.39
N ASP A 42 -7.72 15.04 -7.10
CA ASP A 42 -7.25 13.84 -7.81
C ASP A 42 -7.52 13.88 -9.33
N ASP A 43 -8.00 15.01 -9.87
CA ASP A 43 -8.35 15.24 -11.29
C ASP A 43 -9.09 14.05 -11.95
N ALA A 44 -9.88 13.36 -11.11
CA ALA A 44 -10.42 12.05 -11.39
C ALA A 44 -11.81 12.17 -12.04
N ASN A 45 -12.07 11.32 -13.03
CA ASN A 45 -13.41 11.17 -13.59
C ASN A 45 -14.38 10.58 -12.54
N PRO A 46 -15.71 10.69 -12.73
CA PRO A 46 -16.68 10.21 -11.74
C PRO A 46 -16.50 8.74 -11.34
N ASP A 47 -16.18 7.86 -12.29
CA ASP A 47 -15.94 6.44 -12.02
C ASP A 47 -14.72 6.22 -11.12
N ALA A 48 -13.65 6.99 -11.33
CA ALA A 48 -12.45 6.93 -10.50
C ALA A 48 -12.75 7.43 -9.08
N LEU A 49 -13.51 8.51 -8.91
CA LEU A 49 -13.94 8.97 -7.59
C LEU A 49 -14.73 7.89 -6.82
N LEU A 50 -15.64 7.18 -7.48
CA LEU A 50 -16.39 6.09 -6.87
C LEU A 50 -15.45 4.95 -6.41
N ARG A 51 -14.48 4.57 -7.24
CA ARG A 51 -13.47 3.56 -6.85
C ARG A 51 -12.62 4.03 -5.67
N HIS A 52 -12.22 5.29 -5.63
CA HIS A 52 -11.41 5.84 -4.53
C HIS A 52 -12.20 5.85 -3.21
N ALA A 53 -13.49 6.20 -3.26
CA ALA A 53 -14.36 6.10 -2.10
C ALA A 53 -14.55 4.65 -1.63
N ASP A 54 -14.72 3.70 -2.55
CA ASP A 54 -14.87 2.28 -2.22
C ASP A 54 -13.58 1.70 -1.60
N GLN A 55 -12.41 2.03 -2.15
CA GLN A 55 -11.11 1.68 -1.59
C GLN A 55 -10.94 2.23 -0.16
N ALA A 56 -11.26 3.51 0.05
CA ALA A 56 -11.21 4.12 1.38
C ALA A 56 -12.19 3.46 2.36
N MET A 57 -13.39 3.09 1.91
CA MET A 57 -14.35 2.34 2.72
C MET A 57 -13.80 0.96 3.11
N TYR A 58 -13.17 0.26 2.18
CA TYR A 58 -12.58 -1.06 2.45
C TYR A 58 -11.45 -0.96 3.50
N ILE A 59 -10.59 0.05 3.38
CA ILE A 59 -9.57 0.36 4.38
C ILE A 59 -10.22 0.64 5.75
N ALA A 60 -11.28 1.44 5.79
CA ALA A 60 -12.05 1.70 7.01
C ALA A 60 -12.64 0.42 7.64
N LYS A 61 -13.03 -0.58 6.83
CA LYS A 61 -13.47 -1.90 7.32
C LYS A 61 -12.33 -2.68 7.96
N GLN A 62 -11.16 -2.70 7.31
CA GLN A 62 -9.99 -3.45 7.79
C GLN A 62 -9.45 -2.91 9.12
N TYR A 63 -9.46 -1.59 9.33
CA TYR A 63 -8.93 -0.96 10.54
C TYR A 63 -9.81 -1.09 11.79
N GLY A 64 -10.92 -1.84 11.75
CA GLY A 64 -11.74 -2.15 12.94
C GLY A 64 -13.16 -1.57 12.94
N ARG A 65 -13.72 -1.26 11.75
CA ARG A 65 -15.10 -0.77 11.55
C ARG A 65 -15.40 0.52 12.35
N ASN A 66 -16.65 1.00 12.30
CA ASN A 66 -17.16 2.21 12.96
C ASN A 66 -16.28 3.47 12.78
N ARG A 67 -15.77 3.68 11.57
CA ARG A 67 -14.87 4.78 11.24
C ARG A 67 -15.03 5.22 9.80
N TYR A 68 -14.55 6.41 9.52
CA TYR A 68 -14.37 6.86 8.15
C TYR A 68 -12.88 6.90 7.80
N HIS A 69 -12.57 6.73 6.53
CA HIS A 69 -11.22 6.89 6.00
C HIS A 69 -11.29 7.83 4.79
N LEU A 70 -10.36 8.78 4.75
CA LEU A 70 -10.19 9.68 3.62
C LEU A 70 -9.21 9.05 2.65
N PHE A 71 -9.58 8.97 1.38
CA PHE A 71 -8.70 8.56 0.32
C PHE A 71 -7.55 9.55 0.18
N ASP A 72 -6.32 9.02 0.26
CA ASP A 72 -5.09 9.76 -0.01
C ASP A 72 -4.54 9.26 -1.36
N PRO A 73 -4.65 10.06 -2.44
CA PRO A 73 -4.18 9.66 -3.75
C PRO A 73 -2.69 9.41 -3.83
N GLU A 74 -1.88 10.19 -3.11
CA GLU A 74 -0.43 10.03 -3.06
C GLU A 74 -0.06 8.73 -2.36
N HIS A 75 -0.71 8.44 -1.23
CA HIS A 75 -0.51 7.16 -0.54
C HIS A 75 -0.93 5.97 -1.41
N SER A 76 -2.08 6.07 -2.08
CA SER A 76 -2.60 5.03 -2.99
C SER A 76 -1.65 4.77 -4.16
N ARG A 77 -1.15 5.83 -4.83
CA ARG A 77 -0.17 5.71 -5.91
C ARG A 77 1.10 5.02 -5.43
N ARG A 78 1.64 5.40 -4.26
CA ARG A 78 2.84 4.77 -3.69
C ARG A 78 2.64 3.29 -3.39
N LEU A 79 1.50 2.92 -2.80
CA LEU A 79 1.12 1.53 -2.57
C LEU A 79 1.04 0.74 -3.87
N GLN A 80 0.39 1.31 -4.89
CA GLN A 80 0.26 0.69 -6.20
C GLN A 80 1.61 0.49 -6.88
N SER A 81 2.48 1.50 -6.87
CA SER A 81 3.86 1.40 -7.39
C SER A 81 4.66 0.33 -6.64
N ARG A 82 4.52 0.25 -5.30
CA ARG A 82 5.22 -0.76 -4.50
C ARG A 82 4.75 -2.18 -4.82
N ASN A 83 3.44 -2.39 -4.92
CA ASN A 83 2.86 -3.68 -5.28
C ASN A 83 3.30 -4.11 -6.68
N ALA A 84 3.24 -3.20 -7.66
CA ALA A 84 3.70 -3.46 -9.02
C ALA A 84 5.18 -3.85 -9.07
N ALA A 85 6.02 -3.19 -8.26
CA ALA A 85 7.44 -3.52 -8.18
C ALA A 85 7.68 -4.91 -7.55
N GLN A 86 6.94 -5.26 -6.49
CA GLN A 86 7.01 -6.58 -5.87
C GLN A 86 6.57 -7.69 -6.85
N GLU A 87 5.44 -7.50 -7.53
CA GLU A 87 4.97 -8.43 -8.57
C GLU A 87 6.00 -8.58 -9.70
N ARG A 88 6.68 -7.48 -10.05
CA ARG A 88 7.72 -7.50 -11.09
C ARG A 88 8.94 -8.32 -10.67
N VAL A 89 9.37 -8.25 -9.41
CA VAL A 89 10.48 -9.07 -8.88
C VAL A 89 10.10 -10.55 -8.85
N VAL A 90 8.87 -10.88 -8.43
CA VAL A 90 8.36 -12.27 -8.50
C VAL A 90 8.38 -12.77 -9.95
N ARG A 91 7.94 -11.93 -10.90
CA ARG A 91 8.00 -12.27 -12.33
C ARG A 91 9.44 -12.45 -12.83
N ALA A 92 10.37 -11.60 -12.40
CA ALA A 92 11.79 -11.69 -12.76
C ALA A 92 12.41 -13.02 -12.32
N LEU A 93 12.02 -13.51 -11.15
CA LEU A 93 12.42 -14.83 -10.66
C LEU A 93 11.94 -15.94 -11.61
N HIS A 94 10.65 -15.91 -11.99
CA HIS A 94 10.10 -16.90 -12.92
C HIS A 94 10.68 -16.81 -14.35
N GLN A 95 11.15 -15.64 -14.74
CA GLN A 95 11.72 -15.38 -16.06
C GLN A 95 13.25 -15.54 -16.12
N ASN A 96 13.88 -16.05 -15.06
CA ASN A 96 15.34 -16.22 -14.96
C ASN A 96 16.12 -14.92 -15.21
N GLU A 97 15.56 -13.77 -14.82
CA GLU A 97 16.23 -12.47 -14.98
C GLU A 97 17.15 -12.15 -13.78
N LEU A 98 17.04 -12.90 -12.69
CA LEU A 98 17.90 -12.75 -11.51
C LEU A 98 19.13 -13.64 -11.63
N VAL A 99 20.32 -13.04 -11.56
CA VAL A 99 21.61 -13.70 -11.73
C VAL A 99 22.50 -13.48 -10.50
N LEU A 100 23.43 -14.39 -10.24
CA LEU A 100 24.40 -14.29 -9.14
C LEU A 100 25.75 -13.81 -9.65
N TYR A 101 26.27 -12.77 -9.01
CA TYR A 101 27.62 -12.27 -9.20
C TYR A 101 28.44 -12.64 -7.97
N TYR A 102 29.73 -12.93 -8.16
CA TYR A 102 30.60 -13.35 -7.08
C TYR A 102 31.68 -12.31 -6.83
N GLN A 103 31.72 -11.75 -5.62
CA GLN A 103 32.76 -10.81 -5.20
C GLN A 103 33.80 -11.54 -4.34
N PRO A 104 35.08 -11.62 -4.76
CA PRO A 104 36.10 -12.34 -4.01
C PRO A 104 36.44 -11.63 -2.69
N LYS A 105 36.69 -12.43 -1.64
CA LYS A 105 37.21 -12.00 -0.34
C LYS A 105 38.69 -12.36 -0.28
N VAL A 106 39.54 -11.36 -0.04
CA VAL A 106 41.01 -11.51 -0.05
C VAL A 106 41.55 -11.34 1.35
N ASP A 107 42.43 -12.24 1.78
CA ASP A 107 43.25 -12.06 2.97
C ASP A 107 44.32 -11.01 2.66
N MET A 108 44.23 -9.83 3.29
CA MET A 108 45.15 -8.72 3.06
C MET A 108 46.57 -8.98 3.54
N ARG A 109 46.80 -9.97 4.43
CA ARG A 109 48.14 -10.31 4.93
C ARG A 109 48.89 -11.20 3.94
N HIS A 110 48.18 -12.13 3.30
CA HIS A 110 48.79 -13.15 2.43
C HIS A 110 48.47 -12.94 0.94
N GLY A 111 47.57 -12.02 0.60
CA GLY A 111 47.15 -11.75 -0.77
C GLY A 111 46.33 -12.87 -1.41
N THR A 112 45.85 -13.83 -0.61
CA THR A 112 45.15 -15.02 -1.11
C THR A 112 43.64 -14.84 -1.06
N ILE A 113 42.93 -15.42 -2.04
CA ILE A 113 41.48 -15.46 -2.03
C ILE A 113 41.04 -16.50 -1.00
N ILE A 114 40.25 -16.06 -0.02
CA ILE A 114 39.73 -16.91 1.08
C ILE A 114 38.26 -17.28 0.90
N GLY A 115 37.58 -16.71 -0.10
CA GLY A 115 36.19 -17.03 -0.41
C GLY A 115 35.59 -16.03 -1.39
N ALA A 116 34.27 -16.12 -1.61
CA ALA A 116 33.52 -15.15 -2.40
C ALA A 116 32.13 -14.93 -1.81
N GLU A 117 31.62 -13.71 -1.94
CA GLU A 117 30.23 -13.35 -1.63
C GLU A 117 29.36 -13.49 -2.87
N ALA A 118 28.25 -14.22 -2.75
CA ALA A 118 27.24 -14.31 -3.80
C ALA A 118 26.29 -13.12 -3.67
N LEU A 119 26.28 -12.25 -4.68
CA LEU A 119 25.47 -11.04 -4.74
C LEU A 119 24.46 -11.19 -5.86
N ILE A 120 23.17 -11.09 -5.53
CA ILE A 120 22.11 -11.09 -6.53
C ILE A 120 22.22 -9.83 -7.41
N ARG A 121 21.92 -9.98 -8.69
CA ARG A 121 21.78 -8.91 -9.67
C ARG A 121 20.56 -9.19 -10.51
N TRP A 122 19.93 -8.14 -11.01
CA TRP A 122 18.78 -8.29 -11.90
C TRP A 122 19.13 -7.82 -13.30
N GLN A 123 19.14 -8.75 -14.24
CA GLN A 123 19.30 -8.46 -15.66
C GLN A 123 17.95 -8.02 -16.25
N HIS A 124 17.56 -6.78 -15.97
CA HIS A 124 16.28 -6.22 -16.38
C HIS A 124 16.24 -6.00 -17.91
N PRO A 125 15.23 -6.50 -18.62
CA PRO A 125 15.19 -6.47 -20.09
C PRO A 125 15.24 -5.06 -20.69
N GLN A 126 14.69 -4.05 -20.01
CA GLN A 126 14.73 -2.66 -20.49
C GLN A 126 15.78 -1.78 -19.82
N ARG A 127 16.31 -2.16 -18.64
CA ARG A 127 17.18 -1.30 -17.83
C ARG A 127 18.61 -1.83 -17.71
N GLY A 128 18.88 -3.03 -18.22
CA GLY A 128 20.17 -3.69 -18.08
C GLY A 128 20.37 -4.27 -16.68
N LEU A 129 21.63 -4.41 -16.29
CA LEU A 129 22.02 -5.01 -15.02
C LEU A 129 21.79 -4.04 -13.86
N LEU A 130 20.91 -4.40 -12.93
CA LEU A 130 20.59 -3.64 -11.74
C LEU A 130 21.21 -4.27 -10.49
N SER A 131 21.70 -3.40 -9.62
CA SER A 131 22.16 -3.71 -8.26
C SER A 131 20.98 -3.99 -7.32
N PRO A 132 21.14 -4.78 -6.24
CA PRO A 132 20.12 -5.00 -5.22
C PRO A 132 19.50 -3.73 -4.64
N TYR A 133 20.22 -2.61 -4.64
CA TYR A 133 19.70 -1.33 -4.14
C TYR A 133 18.76 -0.62 -5.12
N GLU A 134 18.73 -1.02 -6.39
CA GLU A 134 17.95 -0.38 -7.45
C GLU A 134 16.57 -1.04 -7.67
N PHE A 135 16.30 -2.13 -6.96
CA PHE A 135 15.02 -2.82 -6.98
C PHE A 135 14.52 -3.17 -5.56
N PRO A 136 13.20 -3.12 -5.31
CA PRO A 136 12.62 -3.31 -3.98
C PRO A 136 12.53 -4.78 -3.54
#